data_AF-A0A2A2KHX7-F1
#
_entry.id   AF-A0A2A2KHX7-F1
#
_cell.length_a   1.000
_cell.length_b   1.000
_cell.length_c   1.000
_cell.angle_alpha   90.00
_cell.angle_beta   90.00
_cell.angle_gamma   90.00
#
_symmetry.space_group_name_H-M   'P 1'
#
loop_
_entity.id
_entity.type
_entity.pdbx_description
1 polymer ?
#
loop_
_entity_poly.entity_id
_entity_poly.type
_entity_poly.pdbx_seq_one_letter_code
_entity_poly.pdbx_strand_id
1 'polypeptide(L)'
;MMRNWPDARVRLIENAENMGPVRARNRGVAAARGRYVAGLDQDDLCLPERLARQVAYLEAHPDVALVGTQACQLRDERVSPMHYAPNTTPALITWLSWIENPLVWSTVMLRADTACALDPFTRPDLLYAEDFDLYHRVQPLGRIARIDSPLVLYRQHAGGVSKRFIDTMQTAATRVLAERHAAVLGAENAATLARLLVLHNMGGVPVPDRATLIQLGEGITALQAAFLAQARPSRDDARLIRWETARRWARIGRAGLRSGSVHIADVVAARPPHLGLGYAGLETLLWDGAIGTVRRWQRTRRAA
;
A
#
# COMPACT_ATOMS: atom_id res chain seq x y z
N MET A 1 -33.86 -2.18 -5.28
CA MET A 1 -33.42 -3.25 -4.34
C MET A 1 -32.66 -4.30 -5.14
N MET A 2 -31.47 -4.76 -4.72
CA MET A 2 -30.61 -5.66 -5.52
C MET A 2 -31.27 -7.00 -5.91
N ARG A 3 -32.25 -7.48 -5.13
CA ARG A 3 -32.94 -8.76 -5.40
C ARG A 3 -33.67 -8.82 -6.75
N ASN A 4 -34.09 -7.67 -7.28
CA ASN A 4 -34.81 -7.57 -8.56
C ASN A 4 -34.04 -6.69 -9.56
N TRP A 5 -32.71 -6.81 -9.58
CA TRP A 5 -31.92 -6.05 -10.54
C TRP A 5 -32.20 -6.54 -11.98
N PRO A 6 -32.57 -5.66 -12.93
CA PRO A 6 -33.09 -6.09 -14.24
C PRO A 6 -32.00 -6.61 -15.19
N ASP A 7 -30.73 -6.33 -14.91
CA ASP A 7 -29.62 -6.76 -15.76
C ASP A 7 -29.22 -8.21 -15.46
N ALA A 8 -29.43 -9.11 -16.43
CA ALA A 8 -29.12 -10.53 -16.32
C ALA A 8 -27.63 -10.84 -16.11
N ARG A 9 -26.73 -9.88 -16.35
CA ARG A 9 -25.30 -10.02 -16.06
C ARG A 9 -25.01 -9.91 -14.56
N VAL A 10 -25.93 -9.34 -13.78
CA VAL A 10 -25.80 -9.17 -12.33
C VAL A 10 -26.41 -10.38 -11.62
N ARG A 11 -25.62 -11.03 -10.77
CA ARG A 11 -26.04 -12.16 -9.94
C ARG A 11 -25.85 -11.80 -8.47
N LEU A 12 -26.94 -11.79 -7.71
CA LEU A 12 -26.88 -11.60 -6.26
C LEU A 12 -26.51 -12.93 -5.57
N ILE A 13 -25.49 -12.91 -4.72
CA ILE A 13 -25.14 -14.02 -3.83
C ILE A 13 -25.39 -13.54 -2.41
N GLU A 14 -26.49 -13.99 -1.82
CA GLU A 14 -26.90 -13.56 -0.49
C GLU A 14 -26.43 -14.55 0.58
N ASN A 15 -25.82 -14.03 1.65
CA ASN A 15 -25.48 -14.81 2.85
C ASN A 15 -26.68 -14.84 3.79
N ALA A 16 -26.86 -15.96 4.51
CA ALA A 16 -27.93 -16.07 5.51
C ALA A 16 -27.73 -15.07 6.67
N GLU A 17 -26.48 -14.74 6.97
CA GLU A 17 -26.08 -13.79 8.00
C GLU A 17 -24.90 -12.93 7.54
N ASN A 18 -24.56 -11.88 8.30
CA ASN A 18 -23.40 -11.05 8.02
C ASN A 18 -22.09 -11.80 8.38
N MET A 19 -21.42 -12.32 7.37
CA MET A 19 -20.16 -13.06 7.51
C MET A 19 -18.90 -12.18 7.43
N GLY A 20 -19.07 -10.85 7.32
CA GLY A 20 -17.98 -9.90 7.09
C GLY A 20 -17.43 -9.89 5.66
N PRO A 21 -16.58 -8.89 5.33
CA PRO A 21 -16.14 -8.62 3.96
C PRO A 21 -15.28 -9.75 3.38
N VAL A 22 -14.39 -10.35 4.19
CA VAL A 22 -13.45 -11.38 3.71
C VAL A 22 -14.18 -12.64 3.25
N ARG A 23 -15.11 -13.16 4.06
CA ARG A 23 -15.87 -14.37 3.71
C ARG A 23 -16.82 -14.11 2.55
N ALA A 24 -17.46 -12.94 2.51
CA ALA A 24 -18.30 -12.54 1.38
C ALA A 24 -17.51 -12.46 0.07
N ARG A 25 -16.29 -11.88 0.11
CA ARG A 25 -15.38 -11.81 -1.04
C ARG A 25 -14.98 -13.21 -1.52
N ASN A 26 -14.53 -14.09 -0.62
CA ASN A 26 -14.16 -15.46 -0.99
C ASN A 26 -15.32 -16.22 -1.64
N ARG A 27 -16.54 -16.08 -1.10
CA ARG A 27 -17.74 -16.68 -1.68
C ARG A 27 -18.05 -16.11 -3.07
N GLY A 28 -17.88 -14.80 -3.25
CA GLY A 28 -18.03 -14.13 -4.54
C GLY A 28 -17.03 -14.63 -5.59
N VAL A 29 -15.75 -14.75 -5.22
CA VAL A 29 -14.69 -15.26 -6.10
C VAL A 29 -14.93 -16.72 -6.47
N ALA A 30 -15.28 -17.57 -5.50
CA ALA A 30 -15.60 -18.98 -5.75
C ALA A 30 -16.78 -19.19 -6.71
N ALA A 31 -17.71 -18.22 -6.79
CA ALA A 31 -18.87 -18.27 -7.67
C ALA A 31 -18.66 -17.55 -9.02
N ALA A 32 -17.50 -16.90 -9.22
CA ALA A 32 -17.14 -16.21 -10.43
C ALA A 32 -16.96 -17.20 -11.59
N ARG A 33 -17.31 -16.77 -12.81
CA ARG A 33 -17.24 -17.60 -14.03
C ARG A 33 -16.44 -16.96 -15.16
N GLY A 34 -15.90 -15.77 -14.94
CA GLY A 34 -15.13 -15.04 -15.94
C GLY A 34 -13.69 -15.55 -16.01
N ARG A 35 -13.02 -15.27 -17.14
CA ARG A 35 -11.56 -15.47 -17.28
C ARG A 35 -10.75 -14.57 -16.33
N TYR A 36 -11.36 -13.46 -15.92
CA TYR A 36 -10.78 -12.46 -15.03
C TYR A 36 -11.71 -12.20 -13.85
N VAL A 37 -11.12 -11.91 -12.69
CA VAL A 37 -11.82 -11.52 -11.46
C VAL A 37 -11.39 -10.11 -11.10
N ALA A 38 -12.33 -9.16 -11.05
CA ALA A 38 -12.04 -7.77 -10.73
C ALA A 38 -12.61 -7.39 -9.34
N GLY A 39 -11.79 -6.73 -8.53
CA GLY A 39 -12.20 -6.15 -7.25
C GLY A 39 -12.99 -4.85 -7.44
N LEU A 40 -14.03 -4.67 -6.63
CA LEU A 40 -14.74 -3.40 -6.47
C LEU A 40 -15.50 -3.44 -5.14
N ASP A 41 -15.15 -2.55 -4.21
CA ASP A 41 -15.93 -2.32 -3.01
C ASP A 41 -17.18 -1.49 -3.34
N GLN A 42 -18.25 -1.71 -2.57
CA GLN A 42 -19.60 -1.20 -2.85
C GLN A 42 -19.73 0.33 -2.83
N ASP A 43 -18.77 1.03 -2.22
CA ASP A 43 -18.72 2.47 -2.03
C ASP A 43 -17.81 3.18 -3.04
N ASP A 44 -17.04 2.44 -3.84
CA ASP A 44 -16.14 2.97 -4.86
C ASP A 44 -16.80 3.08 -6.24
N LEU A 45 -16.23 3.94 -7.10
CA LEU A 45 -16.72 4.13 -8.47
C LEU A 45 -15.70 3.62 -9.49
N CYS A 46 -16.14 2.67 -10.32
CA CYS A 46 -15.40 2.19 -11.48
C CYS A 46 -15.60 3.13 -12.68
N LEU A 47 -14.51 3.64 -13.28
CA LEU A 47 -14.61 4.43 -14.51
C LEU A 47 -14.89 3.53 -15.73
N PRO A 48 -15.56 4.04 -16.79
CA PRO A 48 -16.07 3.21 -17.89
C PRO A 48 -15.01 2.34 -18.58
N GLU A 49 -13.78 2.84 -18.71
CA GLU A 49 -12.71 2.20 -19.47
C GLU A 49 -11.91 1.18 -18.63
N ARG A 50 -12.14 1.10 -17.31
CA ARG A 50 -11.31 0.33 -16.38
C ARG A 50 -11.13 -1.12 -16.81
N LEU A 51 -12.24 -1.84 -16.99
CA LEU A 51 -12.22 -3.27 -17.28
C LEU A 51 -11.58 -3.55 -18.65
N ALA A 52 -11.93 -2.76 -19.67
CA ALA A 52 -11.37 -2.93 -21.02
C ALA A 52 -9.84 -2.73 -21.03
N ARG A 53 -9.34 -1.71 -20.31
CA ARG A 53 -7.90 -1.43 -20.20
C ARG A 53 -7.15 -2.51 -19.44
N GLN A 54 -7.73 -3.04 -18.36
CA GLN A 54 -7.11 -4.13 -17.58
C GLN A 54 -7.09 -5.45 -18.35
N VAL A 55 -8.18 -5.81 -19.04
CA VAL A 55 -8.22 -6.99 -19.90
C VAL A 55 -7.16 -6.89 -21.00
N ALA A 56 -7.12 -5.77 -21.73
CA ALA A 56 -6.10 -5.56 -22.77
C ALA A 56 -4.67 -5.68 -22.22
N TYR A 57 -4.42 -5.18 -21.01
CA TYR A 57 -3.13 -5.30 -20.36
C TYR A 57 -2.77 -6.77 -20.03
N LEU A 58 -3.70 -7.52 -19.43
CA LEU A 58 -3.46 -8.93 -19.05
C LEU A 58 -3.33 -9.87 -20.25
N GLU A 59 -4.04 -9.59 -21.35
CA GLU A 59 -3.89 -10.34 -22.61
C GLU A 59 -2.52 -10.08 -23.25
N ALA A 60 -2.01 -8.84 -23.17
CA ALA A 60 -0.69 -8.47 -23.70
C ALA A 60 0.50 -8.94 -22.82
N HIS A 61 0.27 -9.23 -21.54
CA HIS A 61 1.31 -9.61 -20.57
C HIS A 61 0.93 -10.92 -19.85
N PRO A 62 1.13 -12.09 -20.48
CA PRO A 62 0.71 -13.38 -19.93
C PRO A 62 1.45 -13.76 -18.63
N ASP A 63 2.60 -13.14 -18.34
CA ASP A 63 3.37 -13.30 -17.10
C ASP A 63 2.83 -12.49 -15.91
N VAL A 64 1.84 -11.62 -16.16
CA VAL A 64 1.17 -10.82 -15.13
C VAL A 64 -0.08 -11.55 -14.63
N ALA A 65 -0.08 -11.84 -13.34
CA ALA A 65 -1.18 -12.54 -12.65
C ALA A 65 -2.24 -11.57 -12.11
N LEU A 66 -1.82 -10.35 -11.74
CA LEU A 66 -2.67 -9.29 -11.21
C LEU A 66 -2.27 -7.93 -11.79
N VAL A 67 -3.26 -7.14 -12.22
CA VAL A 67 -3.06 -5.75 -12.62
C VAL A 67 -3.96 -4.82 -11.80
N GLY A 68 -3.36 -3.83 -11.16
CA GLY A 68 -4.06 -2.70 -10.55
C GLY A 68 -4.20 -1.51 -11.51
N THR A 69 -4.86 -0.46 -11.05
CA THR A 69 -4.89 0.85 -11.71
C THR A 69 -4.56 1.93 -10.69
N GLN A 70 -4.21 3.14 -11.12
CA GLN A 70 -4.27 4.26 -10.19
C GLN A 70 -5.72 4.57 -9.81
N ALA A 71 -5.88 5.27 -8.70
CA ALA A 71 -7.17 5.78 -8.25
C ALA A 71 -7.05 7.26 -7.88
N CYS A 72 -8.17 7.97 -8.01
CA CYS A 72 -8.38 9.26 -7.37
C CYS A 72 -9.16 9.06 -6.07
N GLN A 73 -8.96 9.93 -5.10
CA GLN A 73 -9.77 9.98 -3.91
C GLN A 73 -11.06 10.77 -4.20
N LEU A 74 -12.19 10.23 -3.77
CA LEU A 74 -13.48 10.93 -3.75
C LEU A 74 -13.88 11.19 -2.30
N ARG A 75 -13.89 12.46 -1.90
CA ARG A 75 -14.24 12.89 -0.55
C ARG A 75 -15.15 14.10 -0.63
N ASP A 76 -16.31 14.02 0.01
CA ASP A 76 -17.30 15.11 0.03
C ASP A 76 -17.56 15.64 -1.40
N GLU A 77 -17.80 14.71 -2.33
CA GLU A 77 -18.02 14.95 -3.76
C GLU A 77 -16.84 15.54 -4.55
N ARG A 78 -15.71 15.81 -3.88
CA ARG A 78 -14.50 16.31 -4.53
C ARG A 78 -13.57 15.16 -4.92
N VAL A 79 -13.14 15.20 -6.17
CA VAL A 79 -12.13 14.28 -6.71
C VAL A 79 -10.75 14.92 -6.58
N SER A 80 -9.80 14.20 -5.99
CA SER A 80 -8.41 14.61 -5.89
C SER A 80 -7.46 13.45 -6.17
N PRO A 81 -6.24 13.69 -6.70
CA PRO A 81 -5.31 12.62 -6.99
C PRO A 81 -4.83 11.94 -5.69
N MET A 82 -4.70 10.61 -5.72
CA MET A 82 -3.98 9.90 -4.67
C MET A 82 -2.47 9.99 -4.88
N HIS A 83 -1.70 9.91 -3.79
CA HIS A 83 -0.24 10.01 -3.83
C HIS A 83 0.43 8.70 -4.26
N TYR A 84 0.30 8.35 -5.54
CA TYR A 84 1.00 7.23 -6.14
C TYR A 84 2.37 7.61 -6.71
N ALA A 85 3.22 6.61 -6.96
CA ALA A 85 4.33 6.79 -7.92
C ALA A 85 3.73 7.14 -9.29
N PRO A 86 4.25 8.11 -10.05
CA PRO A 86 3.65 8.48 -11.34
C PRO A 86 3.84 7.40 -12.41
N ASN A 87 4.98 6.71 -12.38
CA ASN A 87 5.31 5.60 -13.27
C ASN A 87 5.69 4.38 -12.45
N THR A 88 5.20 3.21 -12.85
CA THR A 88 5.48 1.94 -12.17
C THR A 88 5.91 0.84 -13.13
N THR A 89 6.71 -0.08 -12.58
CA THR A 89 7.06 -1.34 -13.21
C THR A 89 6.67 -2.48 -12.27
N PRO A 90 6.52 -3.72 -12.76
CA PRO A 90 6.26 -4.85 -11.89
C PRO A 90 7.29 -4.99 -10.76
N ALA A 91 8.57 -4.78 -11.06
CA ALA A 91 9.64 -4.82 -10.05
C ALA A 91 9.46 -3.74 -8.97
N LEU A 92 9.05 -2.52 -9.34
CA LEU A 92 8.73 -1.48 -8.37
C LEU A 92 7.50 -1.87 -7.52
N ILE A 93 6.43 -2.40 -8.12
CA ILE A 93 5.24 -2.80 -7.37
C ILE A 93 5.57 -3.91 -6.36
N THR A 94 6.36 -4.91 -6.77
CA THR A 94 6.86 -5.95 -5.86
C THR A 94 7.69 -5.34 -4.73
N TRP A 95 8.61 -4.42 -5.03
CA TRP A 95 9.37 -3.73 -3.99
C TRP A 95 8.48 -2.93 -3.03
N LEU A 96 7.52 -2.16 -3.56
CA LEU A 96 6.63 -1.37 -2.73
C LEU A 96 5.80 -2.26 -1.80
N SER A 97 5.41 -3.47 -2.24
CA SER A 97 4.71 -4.42 -1.36
C SER A 97 5.52 -4.83 -0.13
N TRP A 98 6.85 -4.73 -0.15
CA TRP A 98 7.70 -5.02 1.00
C TRP A 98 7.66 -3.92 2.08
N ILE A 99 7.18 -2.71 1.75
CA ILE A 99 7.22 -1.56 2.66
C ILE A 99 5.89 -0.84 2.82
N GLU A 100 4.92 -1.05 1.93
CA GLU A 100 3.58 -0.47 1.95
C GLU A 100 2.58 -1.35 1.18
N ASN A 101 1.27 -1.11 1.36
CA ASN A 101 0.26 -1.67 0.47
C ASN A 101 0.22 -0.83 -0.83
N PRO A 102 0.67 -1.34 -1.99
CA PRO A 102 0.92 -0.52 -3.17
C PRO A 102 -0.32 -0.28 -4.05
N LEU A 103 -1.41 -1.03 -3.81
CA LEU A 103 -2.63 -1.03 -4.63
C LEU A 103 -3.87 -0.93 -3.74
N VAL A 104 -4.90 -0.26 -4.24
CA VAL A 104 -6.24 -0.27 -3.62
C VAL A 104 -7.03 -1.45 -4.16
N TRP A 105 -7.68 -2.23 -3.29
CA TRP A 105 -8.47 -3.41 -3.67
C TRP A 105 -9.42 -3.14 -4.86
N SER A 106 -10.21 -2.07 -4.83
CA SER A 106 -11.14 -1.73 -5.92
C SER A 106 -10.49 -1.43 -7.27
N THR A 107 -9.15 -1.36 -7.34
CA THR A 107 -8.42 -1.15 -8.58
C THR A 107 -7.96 -2.42 -9.26
N VAL A 108 -8.05 -3.59 -8.60
CA VAL A 108 -7.37 -4.81 -9.04
C VAL A 108 -8.21 -5.67 -9.96
N MET A 109 -7.54 -6.33 -10.91
CA MET A 109 -8.06 -7.43 -11.72
C MET A 109 -7.03 -8.55 -11.75
N LEU A 110 -7.46 -9.77 -11.50
CA LEU A 110 -6.64 -10.98 -11.50
C LEU A 110 -7.11 -11.93 -12.59
N ARG A 111 -6.19 -12.78 -13.05
CA ARG A 111 -6.56 -13.98 -13.82
C ARG A 111 -7.31 -14.98 -12.93
N ALA A 112 -8.34 -15.63 -13.47
CA ALA A 112 -9.16 -16.55 -12.69
C ALA A 112 -8.37 -17.77 -12.21
N ASP A 113 -7.43 -18.28 -13.01
CA ASP A 113 -6.52 -19.37 -12.61
C ASP A 113 -5.67 -19.02 -11.38
N THR A 114 -5.15 -17.79 -11.32
CA THR A 114 -4.42 -17.25 -10.18
C THR A 114 -5.31 -17.17 -8.95
N ALA A 115 -6.55 -16.68 -9.11
CA ALA A 115 -7.51 -16.62 -8.02
C ALA A 115 -7.89 -18.02 -7.49
N CYS A 116 -8.07 -19.00 -8.39
CA CYS A 116 -8.39 -20.38 -8.04
C CYS A 116 -7.23 -21.14 -7.39
N ALA A 117 -5.98 -20.77 -7.68
CA ALA A 117 -4.80 -21.37 -7.07
C ALA A 117 -4.59 -20.95 -5.60
N LEU A 118 -5.37 -19.98 -5.10
CA LEU A 118 -5.28 -19.46 -3.73
C LEU A 118 -6.40 -20.03 -2.86
N ASP A 119 -6.04 -20.83 -1.86
CA ASP A 119 -6.99 -21.37 -0.89
C ASP A 119 -6.56 -21.07 0.56
N PRO A 120 -7.37 -20.32 1.35
CA PRO A 120 -8.51 -19.50 0.89
C PRO A 120 -8.04 -18.37 -0.02
N PHE A 121 -8.91 -17.84 -0.89
CA PHE A 121 -8.55 -16.72 -1.78
C PHE A 121 -7.96 -15.53 -0.99
N THR A 122 -8.71 -14.97 -0.05
CA THR A 122 -8.20 -14.08 1.00
C THR A 122 -8.27 -14.73 2.38
N ARG A 123 -7.25 -14.50 3.21
CA ARG A 123 -7.12 -15.06 4.56
C ARG A 123 -8.09 -14.41 5.56
N PRO A 124 -9.06 -15.15 6.16
CA PRO A 124 -10.01 -14.59 7.12
C PRO A 124 -9.40 -14.03 8.40
N ASP A 125 -8.21 -14.49 8.79
CA ASP A 125 -7.47 -14.07 9.97
C ASP A 125 -6.68 -12.76 9.78
N LEU A 126 -6.71 -12.17 8.57
CA LEU A 126 -6.04 -10.92 8.22
C LEU A 126 -7.04 -9.81 7.86
N LEU A 127 -8.09 -9.69 8.67
CA LEU A 127 -9.17 -8.72 8.47
C LEU A 127 -8.61 -7.28 8.33
N TYR A 128 -9.03 -6.61 7.27
CA TYR A 128 -8.66 -5.26 6.82
C TYR A 128 -7.24 -5.11 6.25
N ALA A 129 -6.46 -6.18 6.18
CA ALA A 129 -5.20 -6.23 5.44
C ALA A 129 -5.17 -7.41 4.45
N GLU A 130 -6.34 -7.96 4.12
CA GLU A 130 -6.45 -9.18 3.35
C GLU A 130 -6.04 -9.01 1.88
N ASP A 131 -6.17 -7.80 1.32
CA ASP A 131 -5.68 -7.45 -0.01
C ASP A 131 -4.14 -7.36 -0.02
N PHE A 132 -3.57 -6.82 1.06
CA PHE A 132 -2.14 -6.71 1.22
C PHE A 132 -1.45 -8.07 1.36
N ASP A 133 -2.05 -9.00 2.11
CA ASP A 133 -1.63 -10.41 2.14
C ASP A 133 -1.76 -11.08 0.78
N LEU A 134 -2.90 -10.89 0.11
CA LEU A 134 -3.17 -11.46 -1.20
C LEU A 134 -2.05 -11.11 -2.19
N TYR A 135 -1.58 -9.86 -2.23
CA TYR A 135 -0.51 -9.45 -3.14
C TYR A 135 0.80 -10.20 -2.89
N HIS A 136 1.12 -10.55 -1.65
CA HIS A 136 2.30 -11.38 -1.34
C HIS A 136 2.12 -12.83 -1.81
N ARG A 137 0.91 -13.36 -1.70
CA ARG A 137 0.58 -14.74 -2.11
C ARG A 137 0.42 -14.89 -3.62
N VAL A 138 0.11 -13.80 -4.34
CA VAL A 138 0.05 -13.77 -5.81
C VAL A 138 1.44 -13.73 -6.46
N GLN A 139 2.42 -13.07 -5.83
CA GLN A 139 3.77 -12.90 -6.40
C GLN A 139 4.48 -14.20 -6.84
N PRO A 140 4.34 -15.34 -6.13
CA PRO A 140 4.87 -16.63 -6.60
C PRO A 140 4.17 -17.20 -7.84
N LEU A 141 2.93 -16.77 -8.12
CA LEU A 141 2.11 -17.26 -9.24
C LEU A 141 2.27 -16.41 -10.51
N GLY A 142 2.74 -15.17 -10.37
CA GLY A 142 3.05 -14.28 -11.48
C GLY A 142 3.29 -12.84 -11.04
N ARG A 143 3.65 -11.99 -12.00
CA ARG A 143 3.96 -10.59 -11.72
C ARG A 143 2.70 -9.81 -11.35
N ILE A 144 2.89 -8.79 -10.53
CA ILE A 144 1.87 -7.78 -10.25
C ILE A 144 2.25 -6.50 -10.98
N ALA A 145 1.33 -5.96 -11.76
CA ALA A 145 1.52 -4.71 -12.49
C ALA A 145 0.49 -3.65 -12.10
N ARG A 146 0.70 -2.43 -12.55
CA ARG A 146 -0.28 -1.35 -12.42
C ARG A 146 -0.34 -0.51 -13.69
N ILE A 147 -1.54 -0.19 -14.13
CA ILE A 147 -1.78 0.81 -15.17
C ILE A 147 -1.76 2.19 -14.49
N ASP A 148 -0.86 3.07 -14.90
CA ASP A 148 -0.65 4.40 -14.34
C ASP A 148 -1.69 5.45 -14.81
N SER A 149 -2.94 5.02 -14.99
CA SER A 149 -4.09 5.88 -15.26
C SER A 149 -5.11 5.75 -14.13
N PRO A 150 -5.70 6.86 -13.65
CA PRO A 150 -6.71 6.82 -12.61
C PRO A 150 -8.03 6.29 -13.17
N LEU A 151 -8.34 5.01 -12.94
CA LEU A 151 -9.52 4.33 -13.49
C LEU A 151 -10.56 3.96 -12.43
N VAL A 152 -10.37 4.44 -11.19
CA VAL A 152 -11.27 4.26 -10.05
C VAL A 152 -11.31 5.54 -9.23
N LEU A 153 -12.50 5.88 -8.72
CA LEU A 153 -12.66 6.88 -7.67
C LEU A 153 -12.87 6.15 -6.34
N TYR A 154 -11.84 6.17 -5.49
CA TYR A 154 -11.82 5.57 -4.17
C TYR A 154 -12.51 6.49 -3.16
N ARG A 155 -13.67 6.07 -2.63
CA ARG A 155 -14.48 6.91 -1.75
C ARG A 155 -13.91 6.90 -0.34
N GLN A 156 -13.73 8.10 0.21
CA GLN A 156 -13.36 8.28 1.60
C GLN A 156 -14.44 9.03 2.37
N HIS A 157 -14.99 8.37 3.38
CA HIS A 157 -15.94 8.95 4.32
C HIS A 157 -15.57 8.62 5.78
N ALA A 158 -16.23 9.26 6.74
CA ALA A 158 -15.94 9.08 8.17
C ALA A 158 -16.22 7.65 8.68
N GLY A 159 -17.19 6.97 8.07
CA GLY A 159 -17.54 5.58 8.38
C GLY A 159 -16.71 4.51 7.65
N GLY A 160 -15.65 4.89 6.92
CA GLY A 160 -14.83 3.95 6.17
C GLY A 160 -14.20 2.90 7.10
N VAL A 161 -14.30 1.63 6.70
CA VAL A 161 -13.89 0.47 7.52
C VAL A 161 -12.43 0.58 7.99
N SER A 162 -11.52 1.00 7.11
CA SER A 162 -10.09 1.18 7.40
C SER A 162 -9.79 2.25 8.47
N LYS A 163 -10.68 3.23 8.65
CA LYS A 163 -10.55 4.26 9.70
C LYS A 163 -11.14 3.80 11.03
N ARG A 164 -12.24 3.04 10.97
CA ARG A 164 -12.94 2.54 12.16
C ARG A 164 -12.15 1.43 12.86
N PHE A 165 -11.40 0.64 12.11
CA PHE A 165 -10.68 -0.54 12.61
C PHE A 165 -9.17 -0.44 12.37
N ILE A 166 -8.63 0.77 12.57
CA ILE A 166 -7.22 1.06 12.30
C ILE A 166 -6.28 0.13 13.07
N ASP A 167 -6.57 -0.19 14.33
CA ASP A 167 -5.71 -1.07 15.15
C ASP A 167 -5.69 -2.51 14.62
N THR A 168 -6.85 -3.03 14.22
CA THR A 168 -6.97 -4.37 13.60
C THR A 168 -6.22 -4.42 12.27
N MET A 169 -6.41 -3.41 11.41
CA MET A 169 -5.71 -3.29 10.13
C MET A 169 -4.19 -3.19 10.33
N GLN A 170 -3.73 -2.37 11.27
CA GLN A 170 -2.31 -2.20 11.57
C GLN A 170 -1.69 -3.49 12.12
N THR A 171 -2.40 -4.20 12.98
CA THR A 171 -1.97 -5.51 13.51
C THR A 171 -1.84 -6.54 12.38
N ALA A 172 -2.86 -6.64 11.52
CA ALA A 172 -2.84 -7.57 10.39
C ALA A 172 -1.74 -7.22 9.37
N ALA A 173 -1.59 -5.94 9.00
CA ALA A 173 -0.53 -5.50 8.10
C ALA A 173 0.89 -5.70 8.69
N THR A 174 1.03 -5.51 10.01
CA THR A 174 2.29 -5.79 10.72
C THR A 174 2.63 -7.27 10.62
N ARG A 175 1.64 -8.15 10.81
CA ARG A 175 1.82 -9.60 10.67
C ARG A 175 2.23 -9.98 9.24
N VAL A 176 1.60 -9.42 8.21
CA VAL A 176 1.97 -9.66 6.79
C VAL A 176 3.44 -9.31 6.53
N LEU A 177 3.88 -8.12 6.95
CA LEU A 177 5.26 -7.70 6.76
C LEU A 177 6.24 -8.49 7.64
N ALA A 178 5.87 -8.83 8.87
CA ALA A 178 6.72 -9.63 9.75
C ALA A 178 6.94 -11.04 9.19
N GLU A 179 5.87 -11.70 8.73
CA GLU A 179 5.94 -13.01 8.05
C GLU A 179 6.84 -12.92 6.81
N ARG A 180 6.70 -11.85 6.01
CA ARG A 180 7.51 -11.65 4.79
C ARG A 180 9.00 -11.45 5.10
N HIS A 181 9.32 -10.70 6.15
CA HIS A 181 10.68 -10.23 6.42
C HIS A 181 11.47 -11.11 7.40
N ALA A 182 10.82 -12.10 8.01
CA ALA A 182 11.44 -13.00 9.00
C ALA A 182 12.70 -13.70 8.46
N ALA A 183 12.68 -14.13 7.20
CA ALA A 183 13.83 -14.78 6.55
C ALA A 183 15.00 -13.83 6.25
N VAL A 184 14.75 -12.51 6.20
CA VAL A 184 15.76 -11.49 5.87
C VAL A 184 16.38 -10.90 7.13
N LEU A 185 15.58 -10.65 8.17
CA LEU A 185 15.99 -9.89 9.35
C LEU A 185 16.03 -10.72 10.64
N GLY A 186 15.49 -11.94 10.63
CA GLY A 186 15.12 -12.68 11.83
C GLY A 186 13.76 -12.23 12.36
N ALA A 187 13.06 -13.12 13.06
CA ALA A 187 11.66 -12.93 13.46
C ALA A 187 11.43 -11.67 14.32
N GLU A 188 12.29 -11.41 15.30
CA GLU A 188 12.15 -10.27 16.22
C GLU A 188 12.36 -8.92 15.53
N ASN A 189 13.44 -8.80 14.74
CA ASN A 189 13.72 -7.59 13.97
C ASN A 189 12.67 -7.36 12.88
N ALA A 190 12.20 -8.43 12.24
CA ALA A 190 11.13 -8.35 11.23
C ALA A 190 9.82 -7.83 11.84
N ALA A 191 9.41 -8.36 12.98
CA ALA A 191 8.22 -7.88 13.71
C ALA A 191 8.34 -6.41 14.10
N THR A 192 9.52 -6.01 14.59
CA THR A 192 9.79 -4.63 14.99
C THR A 192 9.74 -3.68 13.80
N LEU A 193 10.47 -3.98 12.72
CA LEU A 193 10.48 -3.15 11.52
C LEU A 193 9.11 -3.10 10.84
N ALA A 194 8.38 -4.22 10.79
CA ALA A 194 7.02 -4.26 10.24
C ALA A 194 6.09 -3.27 10.95
N ARG A 195 6.13 -3.22 12.29
CA ARG A 195 5.36 -2.25 13.08
C ARG A 195 5.75 -0.81 12.74
N LEU A 196 7.04 -0.52 12.61
CA LEU A 196 7.53 0.82 12.25
C LEU A 196 7.10 1.23 10.84
N LEU A 197 7.16 0.32 9.86
CA LEU A 197 6.69 0.56 8.49
C LEU A 197 5.19 0.85 8.46
N VAL A 198 4.38 0.05 9.16
CA VAL A 198 2.93 0.23 9.24
C VAL A 198 2.57 1.57 9.87
N LEU A 199 3.21 1.96 10.97
CA LEU A 199 2.90 3.21 11.66
C LEU A 199 3.41 4.44 10.89
N HIS A 200 4.67 4.44 10.50
CA HIS A 200 5.37 5.64 10.04
C HIS A 200 5.37 5.79 8.51
N ASN A 201 5.51 4.68 7.75
CA ASN A 201 5.47 4.73 6.30
C ASN A 201 4.02 4.72 5.77
N MET A 202 3.20 3.75 6.21
CA MET A 202 1.82 3.58 5.75
C MET A 202 0.85 4.52 6.47
N GLY A 203 0.90 4.56 7.80
CA GLY A 203 0.02 5.39 8.63
C GLY A 203 0.37 6.88 8.66
N GLY A 204 1.59 7.25 8.25
CA GLY A 204 2.07 8.64 8.28
C GLY A 204 2.20 9.23 9.69
N VAL A 205 2.23 8.38 10.72
CA VAL A 205 2.45 8.81 12.11
C VAL A 205 3.89 9.34 12.20
N PRO A 206 4.12 10.55 12.73
CA PRO A 206 5.47 11.06 12.92
C PRO A 206 6.30 10.11 13.80
N VAL A 207 7.55 9.87 13.42
CA VAL A 207 8.50 9.13 14.28
C VAL A 207 8.64 9.86 15.62
N PRO A 208 8.65 9.15 16.77
CA PRO A 208 8.65 9.80 18.09
C PRO A 208 10.02 10.39 18.44
N ASP A 209 11.11 9.81 17.93
CA ASP A 209 12.48 10.18 18.27
C ASP A 209 13.48 9.78 17.17
N ARG A 210 14.73 10.19 17.37
CA ARG A 210 15.87 9.89 16.50
C ARG A 210 16.17 8.38 16.42
N ALA A 211 16.03 7.65 17.52
CA ALA A 211 16.37 6.22 17.57
C ALA A 211 15.44 5.40 16.67
N THR A 212 14.14 5.67 16.74
CA THR A 212 13.12 5.07 15.88
C THR A 212 13.37 5.41 14.41
N LEU A 213 13.79 6.64 14.11
CA LEU A 213 14.13 7.05 12.75
C LEU A 213 15.33 6.26 12.21
N ILE A 214 16.40 6.12 13.00
CA ILE A 214 17.59 5.33 12.62
C ILE A 214 17.20 3.88 12.36
N GLN A 215 16.46 3.25 13.28
CA GLN A 215 16.04 1.86 13.15
C GLN A 215 15.22 1.64 11.87
N LEU A 216 14.31 2.57 11.54
CA LEU A 216 13.54 2.51 10.31
C LEU A 216 14.43 2.66 9.06
N GLY A 217 15.41 3.56 9.09
CA GLY A 217 16.37 3.77 8.00
C GLY A 217 17.26 2.55 7.74
N GLU A 218 17.83 1.99 8.80
CA GLU A 218 18.64 0.76 8.74
C GLU A 218 17.80 -0.43 8.24
N GLY A 219 16.58 -0.59 8.76
CA GLY A 219 15.67 -1.63 8.33
C GLY A 219 15.28 -1.53 6.85
N ILE A 220 14.88 -0.33 6.38
CA ILE A 220 14.58 -0.10 4.95
C ILE A 220 15.82 -0.38 4.08
N THR A 221 17.02 -0.02 4.56
CA THR A 221 18.28 -0.30 3.87
C THR A 221 18.51 -1.80 3.70
N ALA A 222 18.36 -2.56 4.79
CA ALA A 222 18.53 -4.00 4.78
C ALA A 222 17.50 -4.69 3.87
N LEU A 223 16.23 -4.30 3.95
CA LEU A 223 15.19 -4.83 3.07
C LEU A 223 15.46 -4.52 1.60
N GLN A 224 15.89 -3.31 1.27
CA GLN A 224 16.17 -2.96 -0.13
C GLN A 224 17.37 -3.73 -0.67
N ALA A 225 18.43 -3.87 0.13
CA ALA A 225 19.59 -4.68 -0.26
C ALA A 225 19.20 -6.13 -0.51
N ALA A 226 18.40 -6.73 0.38
CA ALA A 226 17.90 -8.09 0.23
C ALA A 226 16.99 -8.24 -1.00
N PHE A 227 16.07 -7.31 -1.21
CA PHE A 227 15.19 -7.32 -2.39
C PHE A 227 16.00 -7.25 -3.69
N LEU A 228 16.95 -6.32 -3.80
CA LEU A 228 17.76 -6.16 -5.01
C LEU A 228 18.63 -7.39 -5.28
N ALA A 229 19.11 -8.07 -4.23
CA ALA A 229 19.87 -9.31 -4.37
C ALA A 229 18.99 -10.50 -4.82
N GLN A 230 17.76 -10.59 -4.31
CA GLN A 230 16.82 -11.67 -4.62
C GLN A 230 16.14 -11.49 -5.99
N ALA A 231 15.56 -10.32 -6.24
CA ALA A 231 14.77 -10.04 -7.44
C ALA A 231 15.64 -9.72 -8.66
N ARG A 232 16.89 -9.28 -8.45
CA ARG A 232 17.85 -8.90 -9.51
C ARG A 232 17.20 -8.08 -10.65
N PRO A 233 16.52 -6.96 -10.32
CA PRO A 233 15.81 -6.18 -11.32
C PRO A 233 16.78 -5.54 -12.32
N SER A 234 16.24 -5.02 -13.44
CA SER A 234 17.03 -4.25 -14.40
C SER A 234 17.70 -3.04 -13.75
N ARG A 235 18.73 -2.47 -14.38
CA ARG A 235 19.40 -1.26 -13.86
C ARG A 235 18.43 -0.09 -13.70
N ASP A 236 17.48 0.06 -14.63
CA ASP A 236 16.50 1.14 -14.59
C ASP A 236 15.43 0.91 -13.53
N ASP A 237 14.96 -0.32 -13.37
CA ASP A 237 14.08 -0.69 -12.25
C ASP A 237 14.76 -0.46 -10.90
N ALA A 238 16.03 -0.84 -10.76
CA ALA A 238 16.79 -0.62 -9.53
C ALA A 238 16.92 0.88 -9.21
N ARG A 239 17.13 1.73 -10.22
CA ARG A 239 17.13 3.20 -10.06
C ARG A 239 15.76 3.71 -9.63
N LEU A 240 14.69 3.24 -10.27
CA LEU A 240 13.32 3.63 -9.95
C LEU A 240 12.91 3.19 -8.52
N ILE A 241 13.30 1.99 -8.10
CA ILE A 241 13.13 1.49 -6.74
C ILE A 241 13.82 2.40 -5.74
N ARG A 242 15.11 2.72 -5.94
CA ARG A 242 15.84 3.66 -5.06
C ARG A 242 15.17 5.02 -5.01
N TRP A 243 14.74 5.52 -6.16
CA TRP A 243 14.05 6.80 -6.27
C TRP A 243 12.75 6.83 -5.46
N GLU A 244 11.88 5.83 -5.63
CA GLU A 244 10.59 5.80 -4.93
C GLU A 244 10.76 5.51 -3.43
N THR A 245 11.77 4.72 -3.02
CA THR A 245 12.14 4.57 -1.60
C THR A 245 12.58 5.90 -0.99
N ALA A 246 13.40 6.68 -1.69
CA ALA A 246 13.83 8.00 -1.22
C ALA A 246 12.63 8.95 -1.02
N ARG A 247 11.63 8.88 -1.89
CA ARG A 247 10.38 9.66 -1.74
C ARG A 247 9.60 9.28 -0.48
N ARG A 248 9.54 7.99 -0.11
CA ARG A 248 8.92 7.52 1.14
C ARG A 248 9.71 8.00 2.35
N TRP A 249 11.03 7.84 2.31
CA TRP A 249 11.93 8.32 3.37
C TRP A 249 11.75 9.81 3.65
N ALA A 250 11.72 10.64 2.60
CA ALA A 250 11.50 12.07 2.76
C ALA A 250 10.13 12.40 3.36
N ARG A 251 9.08 11.60 3.07
CA ARG A 251 7.75 11.78 3.66
C ARG A 251 7.77 11.50 5.17
N ILE A 252 8.44 10.43 5.59
CA ILE A 252 8.62 10.08 7.00
C ILE A 252 9.40 11.20 7.72
N GLY A 253 10.52 11.64 7.13
CA GLY A 253 11.32 12.74 7.67
C GLY A 253 10.53 14.03 7.84
N ARG A 254 9.78 14.46 6.81
CA ARG A 254 8.90 15.65 6.89
C ARG A 254 7.84 15.53 7.98
N ALA A 255 7.24 14.34 8.17
CA ALA A 255 6.27 14.13 9.23
C ALA A 255 6.90 14.36 10.62
N GLY A 256 8.10 13.81 10.86
CA GLY A 256 8.87 14.00 12.10
C GLY A 256 9.37 15.44 12.31
N LEU A 257 9.75 16.12 11.22
CA LEU A 257 10.13 17.54 11.29
C LEU A 257 8.93 18.42 11.66
N ARG A 258 7.78 18.24 10.99
CA ARG A 258 6.55 19.03 11.26
C ARG A 258 5.93 18.77 12.63
N SER A 259 6.11 17.59 13.21
CA SER A 259 5.71 17.32 14.60
C SER A 259 6.68 17.93 15.60
N GLY A 260 7.90 18.24 15.16
CA GLY A 260 9.00 18.66 16.02
C GLY A 260 9.57 17.52 16.86
N SER A 261 9.45 16.26 16.43
CA SER A 261 10.02 15.11 17.15
C SER A 261 11.47 14.80 16.76
N VAL A 262 11.90 15.25 15.58
CA VAL A 262 13.29 15.11 15.09
C VAL A 262 13.77 16.39 14.43
N HIS A 263 15.09 16.51 14.24
CA HIS A 263 15.74 17.61 13.53
C HIS A 263 16.22 17.18 12.14
N ILE A 264 16.58 18.15 11.30
CA ILE A 264 17.02 17.88 9.91
C ILE A 264 18.30 17.03 9.91
N ALA A 265 19.22 17.31 10.85
CA ALA A 265 20.42 16.51 11.03
C ALA A 265 20.10 15.03 11.30
N ASP A 266 19.03 14.73 12.04
CA ASP A 266 18.59 13.36 12.31
C ASP A 266 18.09 12.67 11.05
N VAL A 267 17.28 13.38 10.24
CA VAL A 267 16.75 12.86 8.97
C VAL A 267 17.86 12.58 7.96
N VAL A 268 18.89 13.42 7.92
CA VAL A 268 20.06 13.23 7.06
C VAL A 268 20.93 12.09 7.58
N ALA A 269 21.18 12.00 8.89
CA ALA A 269 22.03 10.97 9.49
C ALA A 269 21.42 9.57 9.43
N ALA A 270 20.10 9.45 9.63
CA ALA A 270 19.38 8.18 9.57
C ALA A 270 19.07 7.72 8.15
N ARG A 271 19.38 8.53 7.13
CA ARG A 271 19.07 8.24 5.74
C ARG A 271 19.87 7.03 5.25
N PRO A 272 19.23 6.04 4.61
CA PRO A 272 19.92 4.99 3.88
C PRO A 272 21.00 5.55 2.92
N PRO A 273 22.25 5.05 2.95
CA PRO A 273 23.37 5.67 2.21
C PRO A 273 23.16 5.78 0.70
N HIS A 274 22.45 4.82 0.12
CA HIS A 274 22.17 4.71 -1.31
C HIS A 274 20.91 5.49 -1.74
N LEU A 275 20.21 6.14 -0.82
CA LEU A 275 19.06 6.98 -1.14
C LEU A 275 19.51 8.44 -1.28
N GLY A 276 19.20 9.03 -2.44
CA GLY A 276 19.25 10.49 -2.59
C GLY A 276 18.16 11.17 -1.74
N LEU A 277 18.17 12.50 -1.67
CA LEU A 277 17.09 13.25 -1.00
C LEU A 277 15.80 13.37 -1.86
N GLY A 278 15.80 12.82 -3.08
CA GLY A 278 14.68 12.89 -4.02
C GLY A 278 14.20 14.32 -4.28
N TYR A 279 12.91 14.46 -4.62
CA TYR A 279 12.24 15.75 -4.89
C TYR A 279 12.05 16.65 -3.65
N ALA A 280 12.37 16.16 -2.44
CA ALA A 280 12.20 17.01 -1.26
C ALA A 280 13.14 18.21 -1.30
N GLY A 281 14.34 18.08 -1.88
CA GLY A 281 15.37 19.11 -1.73
C GLY A 281 15.74 19.34 -0.25
N LEU A 282 16.90 19.92 0.00
CA LEU A 282 17.23 20.35 1.37
C LEU A 282 16.32 21.49 1.82
N GLU A 283 15.90 22.36 0.89
CA GLU A 283 15.07 23.54 1.16
C GLU A 283 13.69 23.19 1.74
N THR A 284 12.97 22.21 1.17
CA THR A 284 11.66 21.81 1.73
C THR A 284 11.82 21.19 3.11
N LEU A 285 12.90 20.43 3.34
CA LEU A 285 13.21 19.86 4.66
C LEU A 285 13.55 20.97 5.67
N LEU A 286 14.28 22.01 5.26
CA LEU A 286 14.56 23.20 6.06
C LEU A 286 13.27 23.92 6.47
N TRP A 287 12.37 24.14 5.52
CA TRP A 287 11.07 24.75 5.78
C TRP A 287 10.23 23.94 6.77
N ASP A 288 10.12 22.63 6.57
CA ASP A 288 9.38 21.75 7.48
C ASP A 288 10.01 21.69 8.88
N GLY A 289 11.34 21.76 8.97
CA GLY A 289 12.05 21.88 10.25
C GLY A 289 11.73 23.19 10.99
N ALA A 290 11.67 24.31 10.28
CA ALA A 290 11.26 25.59 10.86
C ALA A 290 9.83 25.54 11.43
N ILE A 291 8.88 24.95 10.69
CA ILE A 291 7.50 24.72 11.17
C ILE A 291 7.49 23.89 12.47
N GLY A 292 8.31 22.83 12.53
CA GLY A 292 8.46 22.00 13.72
C GLY A 292 8.89 22.78 14.96
N THR A 293 9.91 23.62 14.82
CA THR A 293 10.44 24.47 15.89
C THR A 293 9.37 25.42 16.45
N VAL A 294 8.60 26.06 15.57
CA VAL A 294 7.50 26.97 15.97
C VAL A 294 6.43 26.24 16.78
N ARG A 295 6.01 25.05 16.33
CA ARG A 295 5.00 24.24 17.03
C ARG A 295 5.46 23.78 18.41
N ARG A 296 6.73 23.38 18.53
CA ARG A 296 7.33 22.97 19.81
C ARG A 296 7.30 24.12 20.81
N TRP A 297 7.70 25.32 20.38
CA TRP A 297 7.68 26.54 21.20
C TRP A 297 6.27 26.92 21.68
N GLN A 298 5.26 26.78 20.81
CA GLN A 298 3.87 27.03 21.18
C GLN A 298 3.33 26.03 22.21
N ARG A 299 3.74 24.75 22.15
CA ARG A 299 3.34 23.74 23.14
C ARG A 299 3.95 24.01 24.52
N THR A 300 5.24 24.35 24.58
CA THR A 300 5.92 24.68 25.85
C THR A 300 5.31 25.90 26.54
N ARG A 301 4.83 26.91 25.79
CA ARG A 301 4.15 28.09 26.37
C ARG A 301 2.72 27.82 26.87
N ARG A 302 2.09 26.74 26.43
CA ARG A 302 0.74 26.36 26.90
C ARG A 302 0.78 25.43 28.12
N ALA A 303 1.93 24.82 28.38
CA ALA A 303 2.16 23.93 29.51
C ALA A 303 2.81 24.63 30.71
N ALA A 304 3.24 25.89 30.54
CA ALA A 304 3.75 26.80 31.56
C ALA A 304 2.69 27.85 31.88
#